data_AF-A0AAI9V3E4-F1
#
_entry.id   AF-A0AAI9V3E4-F1
#
_cell.length_a   1.000
_cell.length_b   1.000
_cell.length_c   1.000
_cell.angle_alpha   90.00
_cell.angle_beta   90.00
_cell.angle_gamma   90.00
#
_symmetry.space_group_name_H-M   'P 1'
#
loop_
_entity.id
_entity.type
_entity.pdbx_description
1 polymer ?
#
loop_
_entity_poly.entity_id
_entity_poly.type
_entity_poly.pdbx_seq_one_letter_code
_entity_poly.pdbx_strand_id
1 'polypeptide(L)'
;HVQRLLCGYWQDADSLLPGACRTVGALGGHLYQPSKALTGEIRLSERRQRHIRNLFWVCYMSDKDLSLRTGQPPLLADIYCDLTVPENYLSSYTYLRGLNEYLHHSDASSDEALTPHFSGDAQLGYLKEKVYRLLYSAQALRNKDNRLLISIRELDDEIECWRLSVPVDFRPALSVSSNTLLITPETKPPHARRYFHLLLEYWYLMIYVHTTVRRYDAHTIIGDGGQDLHRVIHSSYDLSMEAGRSTLRCLRVCMNTFSNEGFWLLMFYATNAAIALFLNMIIHPEDADGQLDLELLISAANAIRVSIPRASTREESARIQRTSDFMMWLMWLGSCAITKSQEEGLQHEL
;
A
#
# COMPACT_ATOMS: atom_id res chain seq x y z
N HIS A 1 -13.75 12.20 2.17
CA HIS A 1 -12.63 11.59 1.41
C HIS A 1 -12.46 10.10 1.76
N VAL A 2 -12.34 9.71 3.05
CA VAL A 2 -12.11 8.30 3.46
C VAL A 2 -13.07 7.29 2.83
N GLN A 3 -14.39 7.51 2.91
CA GLN A 3 -15.37 6.59 2.30
C GLN A 3 -15.16 6.47 0.78
N ARG A 4 -14.89 7.58 0.09
CA ARG A 4 -14.61 7.58 -1.36
C ARG A 4 -13.35 6.78 -1.67
N LEU A 5 -12.30 6.92 -0.86
CA LEU A 5 -11.06 6.14 -0.97
C LEU A 5 -11.34 4.63 -0.81
N LEU A 6 -12.07 4.24 0.22
CA LEU A 6 -12.43 2.83 0.49
C LEU A 6 -13.33 2.22 -0.60
N CYS A 7 -14.15 3.03 -1.26
CA CYS A 7 -15.02 2.61 -2.36
C CYS A 7 -14.35 2.70 -3.75
N GLY A 8 -13.05 3.00 -3.81
CA GLY A 8 -12.31 3.10 -5.08
C GLY A 8 -12.62 4.34 -5.92
N TYR A 9 -13.27 5.35 -5.34
CA TYR A 9 -13.44 6.66 -5.97
C TYR A 9 -12.29 7.59 -5.58
N TRP A 10 -11.07 7.23 -6.00
CA TRP A 10 -9.86 7.95 -5.58
C TRP A 10 -9.79 9.38 -6.12
N GLN A 11 -10.34 9.66 -7.31
CA GLN A 11 -10.42 11.03 -7.86
C GLN A 11 -11.31 11.93 -6.98
N ASP A 12 -12.46 11.42 -6.52
CA ASP A 12 -13.31 12.12 -5.57
C ASP A 12 -12.60 12.28 -4.22
N ALA A 13 -11.89 11.26 -3.76
CA ALA A 13 -11.12 11.35 -2.53
C ALA A 13 -10.03 12.42 -2.60
N ASP A 14 -9.29 12.47 -3.71
CA ASP A 14 -8.22 13.43 -4.00
C ASP A 14 -8.75 14.87 -4.05
N SER A 15 -9.91 15.10 -4.68
CA SER A 15 -10.53 16.45 -4.69
C SER A 15 -11.03 16.91 -3.31
N LEU A 16 -11.49 15.98 -2.45
CA LEU A 16 -12.04 16.29 -1.13
C LEU A 16 -10.96 16.42 -0.04
N LEU A 17 -9.84 15.72 -0.17
CA LEU A 17 -8.81 15.65 0.85
C LEU A 17 -8.19 17.02 1.20
N PRO A 18 -7.83 17.91 0.24
CA PRO A 18 -7.28 19.22 0.56
C PRO A 18 -8.16 20.07 1.47
N GLY A 19 -9.48 20.02 1.29
CA GLY A 19 -10.43 20.71 2.15
C GLY A 19 -10.43 20.14 3.58
N ALA A 20 -10.36 18.81 3.70
CA ALA A 20 -10.27 18.15 5.00
C ALA A 20 -8.95 18.50 5.73
N CYS A 21 -7.80 18.42 5.04
CA CYS A 21 -6.49 18.78 5.59
C CYS A 21 -6.44 20.23 6.10
N ARG A 22 -6.98 21.18 5.32
CA ARG A 22 -7.06 22.59 5.76
C ARG A 22 -7.97 22.76 6.98
N THR A 23 -9.08 22.04 7.04
CA THR A 23 -10.03 22.12 8.15
C THR A 23 -9.41 21.58 9.45
N VAL A 24 -8.78 20.41 9.41
CA VAL A 24 -8.09 19.86 10.60
C VAL A 24 -6.89 20.72 11.01
N GLY A 25 -6.21 21.34 10.05
CA GLY A 25 -5.15 22.32 10.27
C GLY A 25 -5.66 23.55 11.03
N ALA A 26 -6.74 24.18 10.54
CA ALA A 26 -7.37 25.35 11.14
C ALA A 26 -7.93 25.09 12.56
N LEU A 27 -8.34 23.85 12.82
CA LEU A 27 -8.79 23.39 14.13
C LEU A 27 -7.62 23.04 15.08
N GLY A 28 -6.37 23.16 14.63
CA GLY A 28 -5.18 22.86 15.43
C GLY A 28 -4.88 21.37 15.61
N GLY A 29 -5.46 20.47 14.80
CA GLY A 29 -5.27 19.02 14.95
C GLY A 29 -3.85 18.53 14.65
N HIS A 30 -3.10 19.31 13.87
CA HIS A 30 -1.68 19.08 13.59
C HIS A 30 -0.77 19.31 14.80
N LEU A 31 -1.27 19.92 15.88
CA LEU A 31 -0.52 20.14 17.12
C LEU A 31 -0.97 19.15 18.19
N TYR A 32 -0.03 18.45 18.82
CA TYR A 32 -0.35 17.60 19.96
C TYR A 32 -0.55 18.45 21.21
N GLN A 33 -1.56 18.08 21.99
CA GLN A 33 -1.84 18.70 23.28
C GLN A 33 -1.95 17.57 24.31
N PRO A 34 -1.06 17.51 25.31
CA PRO A 34 -1.12 16.49 26.35
C PRO A 34 -2.44 16.57 27.13
N SER A 35 -3.10 15.43 27.31
CA SER A 35 -4.28 15.34 28.18
C SER A 35 -3.83 15.43 29.65
N LYS A 36 -4.47 16.30 30.45
CA LYS A 36 -4.14 16.45 31.88
C LYS A 36 -4.95 15.50 32.79
N ALA A 37 -5.86 14.70 32.24
CA ALA A 37 -6.78 13.90 33.02
C ALA A 37 -6.11 12.64 33.56
N LEU A 38 -5.66 12.68 34.82
CA LEU A 38 -5.12 11.51 35.52
C LEU A 38 -6.18 10.63 36.19
N THR A 39 -7.38 11.13 36.52
CA THR A 39 -8.41 10.35 37.25
C THR A 39 -9.77 11.08 37.35
N GLY A 40 -10.40 11.45 36.23
CA GLY A 40 -11.74 12.09 36.26
C GLY A 40 -12.46 12.07 34.91
N GLU A 41 -13.76 12.39 34.90
CA GLU A 41 -14.57 12.49 33.68
C GLU A 41 -13.91 13.43 32.64
N ILE A 42 -13.67 12.92 31.43
CA ILE A 42 -13.02 13.69 30.36
C ILE A 42 -13.91 14.88 29.99
N ARG A 43 -13.36 16.10 30.11
CA ARG A 43 -14.10 17.34 29.80
C ARG A 43 -14.45 17.39 28.32
N LEU A 44 -15.59 17.99 27.96
CA LEU A 44 -16.02 18.16 26.56
C LEU A 44 -14.94 18.80 25.67
N SER A 45 -14.16 19.75 26.21
CA SER A 45 -13.03 20.37 25.49
C SER A 45 -11.92 19.37 25.17
N GLU A 46 -11.59 18.47 26.09
CA GLU A 46 -10.58 17.42 25.89
C GLU A 46 -11.09 16.36 24.91
N ARG A 47 -12.37 15.98 25.00
CA ARG A 47 -13.03 15.09 24.02
C ARG A 47 -12.96 15.67 22.61
N ARG A 48 -13.28 16.97 22.47
CA ARG A 48 -13.19 17.69 21.19
C ARG A 48 -11.76 17.70 20.66
N GLN A 49 -10.77 18.00 21.51
CA GLN A 49 -9.37 18.03 21.11
C GLN A 49 -8.88 16.64 20.64
N ARG A 50 -9.23 15.58 21.37
CA ARG A 50 -8.91 14.19 20.99
C ARG A 50 -9.58 13.80 19.66
N HIS A 51 -10.83 14.18 19.46
CA HIS A 51 -11.52 13.94 18.20
C HIS A 51 -10.85 14.65 17.02
N ILE A 52 -10.51 15.93 17.18
CA ILE A 52 -9.76 16.70 16.16
C ILE A 52 -8.41 16.04 15.86
N ARG A 53 -7.70 15.56 16.88
CA ARG A 53 -6.43 14.83 16.71
C ARG A 53 -6.60 13.52 15.94
N ASN A 54 -7.66 12.77 16.20
CA ASN A 54 -7.97 11.56 15.42
C ASN A 54 -8.28 11.90 13.96
N LEU A 55 -9.05 12.97 13.70
CA LEU A 55 -9.31 13.45 12.34
C LEU A 55 -8.04 13.89 11.62
N PHE A 56 -7.10 14.53 12.33
CA PHE A 56 -5.78 14.86 11.78
C PHE A 56 -5.06 13.61 11.29
N TRP A 57 -4.95 12.57 12.12
CA TRP A 57 -4.29 11.31 11.74
C TRP A 57 -4.95 10.61 10.54
N VAL A 58 -6.29 10.62 10.48
CA VAL A 58 -7.04 10.11 9.33
C VAL A 58 -6.69 10.88 8.05
N CYS A 59 -6.63 12.21 8.11
CA CYS A 59 -6.23 13.04 6.97
C CYS A 59 -4.76 12.82 6.61
N TYR A 60 -3.88 12.72 7.61
CA TYR A 60 -2.44 12.52 7.43
C TYR A 60 -2.14 11.20 6.71
N MET A 61 -2.71 10.08 7.14
CA MET A 61 -2.49 8.80 6.45
C MET A 61 -3.11 8.82 5.04
N SER A 62 -4.33 9.35 4.89
CA SER A 62 -5.00 9.45 3.59
C SER A 62 -4.20 10.30 2.60
N ASP A 63 -3.54 11.36 3.08
CA ASP A 63 -2.63 12.20 2.31
C ASP A 63 -1.46 11.39 1.77
N LYS A 64 -0.74 10.65 2.62
CA LYS A 64 0.41 9.86 2.16
C LYS A 64 0.01 8.74 1.21
N ASP A 65 -1.12 8.10 1.47
CA ASP A 65 -1.68 7.07 0.59
C ASP A 65 -2.02 7.66 -0.78
N LEU A 66 -2.73 8.78 -0.82
CA LEU A 66 -3.10 9.41 -2.09
C LEU A 66 -1.89 9.95 -2.83
N SER A 67 -0.90 10.54 -2.15
CA SER A 67 0.32 11.01 -2.77
C SER A 67 1.11 9.92 -3.50
N LEU A 68 1.29 8.75 -2.87
CA LEU A 68 1.95 7.62 -3.54
C LEU A 68 1.10 7.08 -4.70
N ARG A 69 -0.23 7.09 -4.55
CA ARG A 69 -1.18 6.63 -5.58
C ARG A 69 -1.21 7.52 -6.82
N THR A 70 -1.20 8.84 -6.64
CA THR A 70 -1.40 9.81 -7.73
C THR A 70 -0.08 10.43 -8.21
N GLY A 71 1.01 10.19 -7.48
CA GLY A 71 2.29 10.87 -7.68
C GLY A 71 2.30 12.33 -7.24
N GLN A 72 1.19 12.85 -6.70
CA GLN A 72 1.10 14.24 -6.24
C GLN A 72 1.82 14.41 -4.89
N PRO A 73 2.41 15.60 -4.63
CA PRO A 73 3.12 15.84 -3.39
C PRO A 73 2.18 15.80 -2.17
N PRO A 74 2.63 15.27 -1.02
CA PRO A 74 1.84 15.29 0.21
C PRO A 74 1.50 16.70 0.68
N LEU A 75 0.27 16.90 1.11
CA LEU A 75 -0.28 18.16 1.60
C LEU A 75 0.17 18.47 3.03
N LEU A 76 0.18 17.47 3.90
CA LEU A 76 0.51 17.62 5.32
C LEU A 76 1.98 17.27 5.57
N ALA A 77 2.89 18.15 5.17
CA ALA A 77 4.33 17.91 5.35
C ALA A 77 4.71 17.78 6.83
N ASP A 78 5.55 16.78 7.12
CA ASP A 78 5.92 16.35 8.47
C ASP A 78 6.53 17.47 9.30
N ILE A 79 7.33 18.34 8.67
CA ILE A 79 8.00 19.48 9.31
C ILE A 79 7.03 20.49 9.94
N TYR A 80 5.75 20.48 9.55
CA TYR A 80 4.72 21.39 10.07
C TYR A 80 3.72 20.67 10.99
N CYS A 81 3.92 19.39 11.27
CA CYS A 81 3.00 18.58 12.05
C CYS A 81 3.70 18.07 13.31
N ASP A 82 3.03 18.18 14.46
CA ASP A 82 3.36 17.36 15.61
C ASP A 82 2.86 15.95 15.32
N LEU A 83 3.78 14.99 15.28
CA LEU A 83 3.52 13.61 14.91
C LEU A 83 3.45 12.67 16.11
N THR A 84 3.25 13.18 17.32
CA THR A 84 3.02 12.35 18.51
C THR A 84 1.78 11.47 18.33
N VAL A 85 1.96 10.15 18.27
CA VAL A 85 0.85 9.19 18.11
C VAL A 85 -0.09 9.24 19.32
N PRO A 86 -1.41 9.00 19.15
CA PRO A 86 -2.34 9.01 20.28
C PRO A 86 -2.00 7.95 21.33
N GLU A 87 -2.28 8.27 22.59
CA GLU A 87 -2.28 7.27 23.68
C GLU A 87 -3.17 6.08 23.28
N ASN A 88 -2.71 4.86 23.55
CA ASN A 88 -3.33 3.60 23.12
C ASN A 88 -3.26 3.30 21.61
N TYR A 89 -2.34 3.91 20.85
CA TYR A 89 -2.11 3.54 19.44
C TYR A 89 -1.95 2.03 19.23
N LEU A 90 -1.21 1.33 20.09
CA LEU A 90 -1.02 -0.12 19.99
C LEU A 90 -2.32 -0.92 20.15
N SER A 91 -3.29 -0.42 20.93
CA SER A 91 -4.58 -1.09 21.03
C SER A 91 -5.41 -0.95 19.75
N SER A 92 -5.05 -0.06 18.82
CA SER A 92 -5.73 0.06 17.52
C SER A 92 -5.51 -1.15 16.60
N TYR A 93 -4.45 -1.94 16.80
CA TYR A 93 -4.25 -3.19 16.05
C TYR A 93 -5.27 -4.26 16.47
N THR A 94 -5.63 -4.33 17.75
CA THR A 94 -6.52 -5.36 18.31
C THR A 94 -7.97 -4.88 18.47
N TYR A 95 -8.18 -3.57 18.62
CA TYR A 95 -9.49 -2.94 18.81
C TYR A 95 -10.02 -2.40 17.47
N LEU A 96 -10.63 -3.27 16.68
CA LEU A 96 -11.21 -2.95 15.37
C LEU A 96 -12.69 -2.62 15.48
N ARG A 97 -13.04 -1.60 16.25
CA ARG A 97 -14.40 -1.04 16.24
C ARG A 97 -14.62 -0.37 14.88
N GLY A 98 -15.49 -0.97 14.06
CA GLY A 98 -15.82 -0.46 12.73
C GLY A 98 -16.28 -1.51 11.72
N LEU A 99 -16.22 -2.81 12.06
CA LEU A 99 -16.58 -3.88 11.12
C LEU A 99 -17.53 -4.96 11.64
N ASN A 100 -17.83 -4.94 12.95
CA ASN A 100 -18.78 -5.88 13.55
C ASN A 100 -20.07 -5.24 14.06
N GLU A 101 -20.21 -3.91 14.09
CA GLU A 101 -21.39 -3.28 14.69
C GLU A 101 -21.83 -2.03 13.93
N TYR A 102 -22.63 -2.24 12.89
CA TYR A 102 -23.64 -1.28 12.47
C TYR A 102 -24.89 -1.32 13.40
N LEU A 103 -24.83 -2.01 14.56
CA LEU A 103 -26.04 -2.36 15.31
C LEU A 103 -26.02 -2.13 16.83
N HIS A 104 -24.94 -1.65 17.44
CA HIS A 104 -24.99 -1.27 18.85
C HIS A 104 -24.61 0.20 19.05
N HIS A 105 -25.67 1.02 19.17
CA HIS A 105 -25.63 2.32 19.81
C HIS A 105 -25.12 2.13 21.25
N SER A 106 -23.81 2.14 21.47
CA SER A 106 -23.28 2.46 22.79
C SER A 106 -23.46 3.95 22.99
N ASP A 107 -24.05 4.36 24.10
CA ASP A 107 -24.22 5.76 24.47
C ASP A 107 -22.98 6.60 24.15
N ALA A 108 -23.16 7.74 23.50
CA ALA A 108 -22.10 8.68 23.10
C ALA A 108 -21.32 9.28 24.30
N SER A 109 -21.58 8.80 25.52
CA SER A 109 -20.95 9.18 26.76
C SER A 109 -19.74 8.31 27.15
N SER A 110 -19.54 7.14 26.51
CA SER A 110 -18.43 6.25 26.86
C SER A 110 -17.09 6.72 26.28
N ASP A 111 -16.02 6.66 27.10
CA ASP A 111 -14.63 6.95 26.70
C ASP A 111 -14.15 6.08 25.52
N GLU A 112 -14.82 4.95 25.30
CA GLU A 112 -14.60 3.99 24.23
C GLU A 112 -14.87 4.55 22.82
N ALA A 113 -15.71 5.59 22.70
CA ALA A 113 -16.00 6.29 21.44
C ALA A 113 -14.85 7.19 20.94
N LEU A 114 -13.83 7.42 21.78
CA LEU A 114 -12.70 8.29 21.47
C LEU A 114 -11.43 7.53 21.09
N THR A 115 -11.47 6.19 21.10
CA THR A 115 -10.37 5.34 20.63
C THR A 115 -10.13 5.59 19.14
N PRO A 116 -8.90 5.91 18.72
CA PRO A 116 -8.61 6.17 17.32
C PRO A 116 -8.88 4.93 16.46
N HIS A 117 -9.75 5.08 15.47
CA HIS A 117 -9.93 4.08 14.41
C HIS A 117 -9.18 4.54 13.16
N PHE A 118 -8.03 3.92 12.93
CA PHE A 118 -7.19 4.20 11.78
C PHE A 118 -7.30 3.05 10.78
N SER A 119 -7.73 3.36 9.56
CA SER A 119 -7.71 2.39 8.47
C SER A 119 -6.29 1.94 8.14
N GLY A 120 -5.30 2.81 8.38
CA GLY A 120 -3.88 2.58 8.15
C GLY A 120 -3.05 2.49 9.42
N ASP A 121 -1.74 2.56 9.24
CA ASP A 121 -0.73 2.52 10.29
C ASP A 121 0.00 3.87 10.33
N ALA A 122 0.07 4.51 11.50
CA ALA A 122 0.67 5.83 11.64
C ALA A 122 2.18 5.80 11.33
N GLN A 123 2.88 4.72 11.71
CA GLN A 123 4.29 4.56 11.41
C GLN A 123 4.54 4.39 9.91
N LEU A 124 3.68 3.61 9.22
CA LEU A 124 3.68 3.59 7.76
C LEU A 124 3.44 4.96 7.14
N GLY A 125 2.60 5.81 7.76
CA GLY A 125 2.41 7.18 7.30
C GLY A 125 3.73 7.95 7.18
N TYR A 126 4.59 7.90 8.20
CA TYR A 126 5.92 8.53 8.14
C TYR A 126 6.80 7.91 7.05
N LEU A 127 6.81 6.57 6.96
CA LEU A 127 7.59 5.87 5.95
C LEU A 127 7.16 6.29 4.54
N LYS A 128 5.85 6.38 4.28
CA LYS A 128 5.30 6.82 3.00
C LYS A 128 5.68 8.25 2.65
N GLU A 129 5.66 9.18 3.61
CA GLU A 129 6.20 10.54 3.39
C GLU A 129 7.66 10.49 2.98
N LYS A 130 8.45 9.72 3.73
CA LYS A 130 9.90 9.65 3.53
C LYS A 130 10.25 9.02 2.20
N VAL A 131 9.57 7.95 1.81
CA VAL A 131 9.64 7.33 0.48
C VAL A 131 9.37 8.38 -0.59
N TYR A 132 8.27 9.13 -0.48
CA TYR A 132 7.95 10.17 -1.46
C TYR A 132 9.05 11.23 -1.52
N ARG A 133 9.50 11.74 -0.37
CA ARG A 133 10.50 12.80 -0.29
C ARG A 133 11.86 12.36 -0.84
N LEU A 134 12.34 11.17 -0.45
CA LEU A 134 13.67 10.67 -0.83
C LEU A 134 13.73 10.11 -2.24
N LEU A 135 12.62 9.55 -2.77
CA LEU A 135 12.63 8.87 -4.06
C LEU A 135 11.85 9.59 -5.16
N TYR A 136 10.81 10.36 -4.85
CA TYR A 136 9.87 10.90 -5.85
C TYR A 136 9.76 12.42 -5.88
N SER A 137 10.29 13.12 -4.88
CA SER A 137 10.29 14.59 -4.89
C SER A 137 11.04 15.15 -6.10
N ALA A 138 10.72 16.39 -6.48
CA ALA A 138 11.43 17.07 -7.56
C ALA A 138 12.95 17.15 -7.31
N GLN A 139 13.38 17.19 -6.05
CA GLN A 139 14.79 17.12 -5.69
C GLN A 139 15.36 15.70 -5.85
N ALA A 140 14.63 14.67 -5.40
CA ALA A 140 15.01 13.27 -5.56
C ALA A 140 15.22 12.89 -7.03
N LEU A 141 14.36 13.37 -7.93
CA LEU A 141 14.46 13.14 -9.37
C LEU A 141 15.70 13.79 -10.03
N ARG A 142 16.38 14.71 -9.34
CA ARG A 142 17.62 15.34 -9.80
C ARG A 142 18.87 14.78 -9.13
N ASN A 143 18.71 13.87 -8.16
CA ASN A 143 19.85 13.29 -7.46
C ASN A 143 20.62 12.34 -8.38
N LYS A 144 21.94 12.25 -8.16
CA LYS A 144 22.80 11.26 -8.82
C LYS A 144 22.43 9.84 -8.38
N ASP A 145 22.66 8.86 -9.25
CA ASP A 145 22.27 7.47 -9.04
C ASP A 145 22.81 6.85 -7.74
N ASN A 146 24.01 7.24 -7.31
CA ASN A 146 24.58 6.75 -6.05
C ASN A 146 23.76 7.15 -4.82
N ARG A 147 23.10 8.33 -4.84
CA ARG A 147 22.22 8.77 -3.75
C ARG A 147 20.91 7.99 -3.75
N LEU A 148 20.43 7.55 -4.91
CA LEU A 148 19.24 6.71 -5.01
C LEU A 148 19.44 5.39 -4.26
N LEU A 149 20.53 4.67 -4.52
CA LEU A 149 20.82 3.39 -3.85
C LEU A 149 21.04 3.55 -2.35
N ILE A 150 21.64 4.65 -1.91
CA ILE A 150 21.76 4.98 -0.48
C ILE A 150 20.37 5.17 0.12
N SER A 151 19.51 5.97 -0.51
CA SER A 151 18.15 6.19 -0.02
C SER A 151 17.30 4.92 -0.01
N ILE A 152 17.47 4.02 -0.98
CA ILE A 152 16.78 2.72 -0.97
C ILE A 152 17.21 1.89 0.25
N ARG A 153 18.51 1.78 0.51
CA ARG A 153 19.01 1.05 1.69
C ARG A 153 18.52 1.64 3.01
N GLU A 154 18.55 2.97 3.15
CA GLU A 154 18.01 3.66 4.32
C GLU A 154 16.51 3.35 4.52
N LEU A 155 15.75 3.29 3.42
CA LEU A 155 14.33 2.95 3.47
C LEU A 155 14.10 1.46 3.79
N ASP A 156 14.92 0.55 3.28
CA ASP A 156 14.84 -0.89 3.59
C ASP A 156 15.02 -1.14 5.09
N ASP A 157 16.04 -0.52 5.70
CA ASP A 157 16.30 -0.64 7.14
C ASP A 157 15.11 -0.14 7.98
N GLU A 158 14.50 0.99 7.58
CA GLU A 158 13.37 1.58 8.30
C GLU A 158 12.06 0.82 8.10
N ILE A 159 11.83 0.29 6.90
CA ILE A 159 10.69 -0.59 6.60
C ILE A 159 10.81 -1.89 7.41
N GLU A 160 12.00 -2.47 7.50
CA GLU A 160 12.23 -3.68 8.30
C GLU A 160 12.06 -3.40 9.80
N CYS A 161 12.59 -2.29 10.30
CA CYS A 161 12.38 -1.86 11.69
C CYS A 161 10.89 -1.72 12.01
N TRP A 162 10.12 -1.09 11.11
CA TRP A 162 8.68 -0.99 11.25
C TRP A 162 8.02 -2.38 11.26
N ARG A 163 8.34 -3.25 10.29
CA ARG A 163 7.77 -4.59 10.17
C ARG A 163 8.02 -5.41 11.45
N LEU A 164 9.20 -5.31 12.03
CA LEU A 164 9.54 -5.98 13.29
C LEU A 164 8.82 -5.40 14.51
N SER A 165 8.49 -4.10 14.50
CA SER A 165 7.68 -3.48 15.56
C SER A 165 6.20 -3.86 15.52
N VAL A 166 5.68 -4.32 14.37
CA VAL A 166 4.31 -4.82 14.27
C VAL A 166 4.17 -6.11 15.11
N PRO A 167 3.11 -6.25 15.92
CA PRO A 167 2.86 -7.46 16.70
C PRO A 167 2.85 -8.73 15.81
N VAL A 168 3.32 -9.86 16.36
CA VAL A 168 3.57 -11.10 15.60
C VAL A 168 2.34 -11.55 14.80
N ASP A 169 1.14 -11.47 15.39
CA ASP A 169 -0.11 -11.90 14.73
C ASP A 169 -0.53 -11.03 13.54
N PHE A 170 0.04 -9.83 13.43
CA PHE A 170 -0.24 -8.86 12.36
C PHE A 170 0.97 -8.58 11.48
N ARG A 171 2.13 -9.16 11.81
CA ARG A 171 3.40 -8.84 11.18
C ARG A 171 3.38 -9.25 9.71
N PRO A 172 3.66 -8.32 8.76
CA PRO A 172 3.74 -8.67 7.35
C PRO A 172 4.80 -9.75 7.08
N ALA A 173 4.40 -10.74 6.29
CA ALA A 173 5.30 -11.74 5.72
C ALA A 173 6.05 -11.15 4.52
N LEU A 174 7.34 -11.50 4.38
CA LEU A 174 8.18 -11.03 3.28
C LEU A 174 7.64 -11.54 1.93
N SER A 175 7.25 -12.81 1.90
CA SER A 175 6.63 -13.47 0.75
C SER A 175 5.49 -14.38 1.21
N VAL A 176 4.57 -14.69 0.29
CA VAL A 176 3.50 -15.66 0.54
C VAL A 176 3.38 -16.71 -0.54
N SER A 177 3.13 -17.94 -0.11
CA SER A 177 2.54 -19.01 -0.92
C SER A 177 1.07 -19.20 -0.53
N SER A 178 0.32 -19.96 -1.33
CA SER A 178 -1.07 -20.34 -1.01
C SER A 178 -1.24 -20.97 0.38
N ASN A 179 -0.18 -21.55 0.94
CA ASN A 179 -0.19 -22.25 2.22
C ASN A 179 0.35 -21.41 3.40
N THR A 180 0.89 -20.21 3.15
CA THR A 180 1.61 -19.41 4.16
C THR A 180 0.75 -18.30 4.78
N LEU A 181 -0.44 -18.02 4.25
CA LEU A 181 -1.32 -17.00 4.80
C LEU A 181 -1.90 -17.49 6.14
N LEU A 182 -1.62 -16.75 7.22
CA LEU A 182 -1.99 -17.04 8.62
C LEU A 182 -3.49 -16.89 8.92
N ILE A 183 -4.35 -17.41 8.05
CA ILE A 183 -5.81 -17.35 8.23
C ILE A 183 -6.26 -18.75 8.56
N THR A 184 -6.53 -18.95 9.84
CA THR A 184 -7.19 -20.16 10.31
C THR A 184 -8.70 -19.94 10.28
N PRO A 185 -9.52 -21.01 10.24
CA PRO A 185 -10.96 -20.90 10.41
C PRO A 185 -11.39 -20.17 11.70
N GLU A 186 -10.50 -20.10 12.70
CA GLU A 186 -10.74 -19.45 14.00
C GLU A 186 -10.39 -17.94 13.99
N THR A 187 -9.73 -17.45 12.93
CA THR A 187 -9.31 -16.04 12.84
C THR A 187 -10.53 -15.14 12.64
N LYS A 188 -10.76 -14.21 13.57
CA LYS A 188 -11.88 -13.26 13.50
C LYS A 188 -11.76 -12.35 12.26
N PRO A 189 -12.87 -12.03 11.54
CA PRO A 189 -12.81 -11.23 10.30
C PRO A 189 -12.12 -9.87 10.42
N PRO A 190 -12.29 -9.08 11.51
CA PRO A 190 -11.55 -7.83 11.67
C PRO A 190 -10.04 -8.06 11.74
N HIS A 191 -9.60 -9.05 12.52
CA HIS A 191 -8.18 -9.40 12.65
C HIS A 191 -7.56 -9.77 11.30
N ALA A 192 -8.22 -10.66 10.55
CA ALA A 192 -7.79 -11.03 9.22
C ALA A 192 -7.64 -9.80 8.31
N ARG A 193 -8.61 -8.88 8.35
CA ARG A 193 -8.58 -7.66 7.53
C ARG A 193 -7.41 -6.74 7.87
N ARG A 194 -7.12 -6.53 9.16
CA ARG A 194 -5.97 -5.72 9.57
C ARG A 194 -4.66 -6.35 9.11
N TYR A 195 -4.51 -7.66 9.30
CA TYR A 195 -3.34 -8.41 8.82
C TYR A 195 -3.15 -8.25 7.30
N PHE A 196 -4.21 -8.47 6.52
CA PHE A 196 -4.13 -8.31 5.06
C PHE A 196 -3.86 -6.89 4.62
N HIS A 197 -4.44 -5.89 5.28
CA HIS A 197 -4.15 -4.50 4.96
C HIS A 197 -2.66 -4.20 5.16
N LEU A 198 -2.06 -4.62 6.28
CA LEU A 198 -0.64 -4.42 6.56
C LEU A 198 0.27 -5.18 5.57
N LEU A 199 -0.11 -6.40 5.16
CA LEU A 199 0.59 -7.14 4.11
C LEU A 199 0.62 -6.39 2.78
N LEU A 200 -0.55 -5.93 2.33
CA LEU A 200 -0.70 -5.22 1.07
C LEU A 200 0.08 -3.90 1.08
N GLU A 201 0.06 -3.18 2.20
CA GLU A 201 0.83 -1.95 2.36
C GLU A 201 2.33 -2.19 2.36
N TYR A 202 2.79 -3.24 3.03
CA TYR A 202 4.19 -3.64 3.02
C TYR A 202 4.67 -3.96 1.60
N TRP A 203 4.00 -4.86 0.89
CA TRP A 203 4.40 -5.22 -0.48
C TRP A 203 4.27 -4.05 -1.45
N TYR A 204 3.26 -3.19 -1.28
CA TYR A 204 3.14 -1.97 -2.06
C TYR A 204 4.34 -1.05 -1.88
N LEU A 205 4.79 -0.83 -0.64
CA LEU A 205 6.00 -0.06 -0.37
C LEU A 205 7.24 -0.71 -0.96
N MET A 206 7.39 -2.04 -0.86
CA MET A 206 8.51 -2.75 -1.49
C MET A 206 8.53 -2.56 -3.01
N ILE A 207 7.39 -2.72 -3.69
CA ILE A 207 7.27 -2.45 -5.13
C ILE A 207 7.65 -0.99 -5.41
N TYR A 208 7.09 -0.05 -4.66
CA TYR A 208 7.29 1.37 -4.91
C TYR A 208 8.74 1.80 -4.71
N VAL A 209 9.39 1.38 -3.63
CA VAL A 209 10.81 1.66 -3.37
C VAL A 209 11.70 1.01 -4.42
N HIS A 210 11.56 -0.29 -4.62
CA HIS A 210 12.54 -1.05 -5.40
C HIS A 210 12.37 -0.91 -6.91
N THR A 211 11.19 -0.57 -7.42
CA THR A 211 11.04 -0.26 -8.86
C THR A 211 11.79 1.01 -9.27
N THR A 212 12.16 1.87 -8.33
CA THR A 212 12.89 3.11 -8.65
C THR A 212 14.30 2.89 -9.17
N VAL A 213 14.90 1.71 -8.95
CA VAL A 213 16.21 1.36 -9.54
C VAL A 213 16.16 1.29 -11.07
N ARG A 214 14.97 1.17 -11.67
CA ARG A 214 14.77 1.26 -13.12
C ARG A 214 15.18 2.61 -13.72
N ARG A 215 15.36 3.64 -12.88
CA ARG A 215 15.85 4.97 -13.29
C ARG A 215 17.37 5.01 -13.43
N TYR A 216 18.08 3.99 -12.95
CA TYR A 216 19.53 3.91 -13.08
C TYR A 216 19.90 3.78 -14.56
N ASP A 217 20.77 4.67 -15.05
CA ASP A 217 21.17 4.66 -16.46
C ASP A 217 22.06 3.43 -16.76
N ALA A 218 21.71 2.70 -17.82
CA ALA A 218 22.47 1.54 -18.29
C ALA A 218 23.91 1.92 -18.66
N HIS A 219 24.16 3.17 -19.07
CA HIS A 219 25.50 3.67 -19.38
C HIS A 219 26.40 3.83 -18.14
N THR A 220 25.82 4.01 -16.95
CA THR A 220 26.57 4.14 -15.68
C THR A 220 27.05 2.78 -15.15
N ILE A 221 26.48 1.66 -15.62
CA ILE A 221 26.83 0.29 -15.19
C ILE A 221 28.18 -0.17 -15.79
N ILE A 222 28.70 0.51 -16.82
CA ILE A 222 29.90 0.13 -17.58
C ILE A 222 31.21 0.52 -16.86
N GLY A 223 31.15 1.25 -15.73
CA GLY A 223 32.33 1.65 -14.95
C GLY A 223 32.91 0.56 -14.02
N ASP A 224 34.12 0.77 -13.51
CA ASP A 224 34.99 -0.12 -12.70
C ASP A 224 34.38 -0.65 -11.37
N GLY A 225 33.13 -0.27 -11.04
CA GLY A 225 32.32 -0.80 -9.94
C GLY A 225 31.13 -1.67 -10.39
N GLY A 226 31.11 -2.11 -11.65
CA GLY A 226 29.92 -2.63 -12.34
C GLY A 226 29.29 -3.89 -11.75
N GLN A 227 30.07 -4.80 -11.15
CA GLN A 227 29.53 -6.10 -10.67
C GLN A 227 28.73 -5.99 -9.36
N ASP A 228 29.27 -5.28 -8.36
CA ASP A 228 28.56 -5.10 -7.08
C ASP A 228 27.31 -4.24 -7.26
N LEU A 229 27.42 -3.21 -8.11
CA LEU A 229 26.29 -2.37 -8.50
C LEU A 229 25.20 -3.18 -9.20
N HIS A 230 25.58 -4.02 -10.17
CA HIS A 230 24.65 -4.88 -10.89
C HIS A 230 23.93 -5.85 -9.93
N ARG A 231 24.66 -6.47 -8.98
CA ARG A 231 24.05 -7.32 -7.95
C ARG A 231 23.03 -6.58 -7.08
N VAL A 232 23.35 -5.35 -6.65
CA VAL A 232 22.44 -4.54 -5.82
C VAL A 232 21.18 -4.18 -6.61
N ILE A 233 21.32 -3.82 -7.88
CA ILE A 233 20.19 -3.52 -8.76
C ILE A 233 19.32 -4.77 -8.96
N HIS A 234 19.92 -5.93 -9.25
CA HIS A 234 19.20 -7.20 -9.36
C HIS A 234 18.48 -7.59 -8.08
N SER A 235 19.12 -7.48 -6.92
CA SER A 235 18.47 -7.75 -5.64
C SER A 235 17.26 -6.86 -5.41
N SER A 236 17.31 -5.58 -5.83
CA SER A 236 16.16 -4.68 -5.76
C SER A 236 15.05 -5.13 -6.72
N TYR A 237 15.38 -5.56 -7.94
CA TYR A 237 14.40 -6.15 -8.85
C TYR A 237 13.69 -7.34 -8.22
N ASP A 238 14.44 -8.32 -7.70
CA ASP A 238 13.90 -9.54 -7.09
C ASP A 238 12.92 -9.23 -5.95
N LEU A 239 13.26 -8.24 -5.11
CA LEU A 239 12.38 -7.79 -4.01
C LEU A 239 11.06 -7.21 -4.54
N SER A 240 11.12 -6.36 -5.57
CA SER A 240 9.91 -5.80 -6.18
C SER A 240 9.04 -6.86 -6.87
N MET A 241 9.68 -7.85 -7.50
CA MET A 241 9.02 -8.95 -8.19
C MET A 241 8.32 -9.88 -7.20
N GLU A 242 9.01 -10.30 -6.15
CA GLU A 242 8.41 -11.18 -5.15
C GLU A 242 7.27 -10.48 -4.39
N ALA A 243 7.38 -9.18 -4.11
CA ALA A 243 6.29 -8.39 -3.55
C ALA A 243 5.08 -8.32 -4.51
N GLY A 244 5.32 -8.16 -5.82
CA GLY A 244 4.28 -8.21 -6.85
C GLY A 244 3.57 -9.56 -6.91
N ARG A 245 4.35 -10.64 -6.98
CA ARG A 245 3.83 -12.02 -6.99
C ARG A 245 3.03 -12.32 -5.73
N SER A 246 3.56 -11.96 -4.57
CA SER A 246 2.88 -12.11 -3.27
C SER A 246 1.56 -11.36 -3.21
N THR A 247 1.50 -10.14 -3.74
CA THR A 247 0.27 -9.35 -3.84
C THR A 247 -0.79 -10.04 -4.70
N LEU A 248 -0.42 -10.58 -5.86
CA LEU A 248 -1.35 -11.28 -6.76
C LEU A 248 -1.82 -12.63 -6.20
N ARG A 249 -0.94 -13.37 -5.50
CA ARG A 249 -1.35 -14.59 -4.77
C ARG A 249 -2.33 -14.26 -3.64
N CYS A 250 -2.06 -13.18 -2.91
CA CYS A 250 -2.91 -12.71 -1.82
C CYS A 250 -4.31 -12.27 -2.28
N LEU A 251 -4.41 -11.62 -3.44
CA LEU A 251 -5.68 -11.22 -4.07
C LEU A 251 -6.69 -12.37 -4.07
N ARG A 252 -6.28 -13.56 -4.56
CA ARG A 252 -7.16 -14.72 -4.64
C ARG A 252 -7.70 -15.15 -3.28
N VAL A 253 -6.86 -15.16 -2.25
CA VAL A 253 -7.27 -15.57 -0.90
C VAL A 253 -8.19 -14.54 -0.28
N CYS A 254 -7.87 -13.25 -0.41
CA CYS A 254 -8.71 -12.15 0.08
C CYS A 254 -10.12 -12.19 -0.55
N MET A 255 -10.21 -12.38 -1.86
CA MET A 255 -11.50 -12.36 -2.58
C MET A 255 -12.42 -13.51 -2.19
N ASN A 256 -11.85 -14.66 -1.83
CA ASN A 256 -12.63 -15.79 -1.32
C ASN A 256 -13.03 -15.59 0.16
N THR A 257 -12.28 -14.78 0.91
CA THR A 257 -12.46 -14.60 2.35
C THR A 257 -13.41 -13.45 2.70
N PHE A 258 -13.44 -12.37 1.92
CA PHE A 258 -14.20 -11.16 2.25
C PHE A 258 -15.33 -10.88 1.25
N SER A 259 -16.57 -10.78 1.74
CA SER A 259 -17.78 -10.63 0.94
C SER A 259 -18.13 -9.16 0.60
N ASN A 260 -17.21 -8.42 -0.03
CA ASN A 260 -17.34 -7.08 -0.68
C ASN A 260 -16.62 -5.91 0.01
N GLU A 261 -16.38 -5.94 1.33
CA GLU A 261 -15.72 -4.83 2.02
C GLU A 261 -14.20 -4.84 1.81
N GLY A 262 -13.63 -3.74 1.32
CA GLY A 262 -12.19 -3.63 1.01
C GLY A 262 -11.80 -4.14 -0.38
N PHE A 263 -12.77 -4.60 -1.18
CA PHE A 263 -12.55 -5.03 -2.56
C PHE A 263 -11.79 -4.00 -3.40
N TRP A 264 -12.24 -2.75 -3.37
CA TRP A 264 -11.63 -1.68 -4.17
C TRP A 264 -10.20 -1.34 -3.76
N LEU A 265 -9.90 -1.46 -2.46
CA LEU A 265 -8.55 -1.27 -1.95
C LEU A 265 -7.61 -2.35 -2.51
N LEU A 266 -8.07 -3.60 -2.52
CA LEU A 266 -7.32 -4.73 -3.05
C LEU A 266 -7.08 -4.62 -4.57
N MET A 267 -8.08 -4.16 -5.32
CA MET A 267 -7.96 -3.90 -6.76
C MET A 267 -6.81 -2.94 -7.08
N PHE A 268 -6.65 -1.89 -6.27
CA PHE A 268 -5.57 -0.91 -6.44
C PHE A 268 -4.18 -1.58 -6.29
N TYR A 269 -3.96 -2.33 -5.22
CA TYR A 269 -2.67 -3.00 -4.99
C TYR A 269 -2.38 -4.05 -6.06
N ALA A 270 -3.38 -4.85 -6.43
CA ALA A 270 -3.24 -5.86 -7.48
C ALA A 270 -2.88 -5.23 -8.83
N THR A 271 -3.46 -4.08 -9.17
CA THR A 271 -3.14 -3.37 -10.42
C THR A 271 -1.69 -2.89 -10.43
N ASN A 272 -1.18 -2.33 -9.32
CA ASN A 272 0.22 -1.90 -9.22
C ASN A 272 1.19 -3.08 -9.30
N ALA A 273 0.88 -4.18 -8.62
CA ALA A 273 1.66 -5.41 -8.72
C ALA A 273 1.69 -5.94 -10.16
N ALA A 274 0.54 -5.98 -10.84
CA ALA A 274 0.47 -6.41 -12.24
C ALA A 274 1.32 -5.54 -13.18
N ILE A 275 1.30 -4.22 -13.00
CA ILE A 275 2.15 -3.30 -13.77
C ILE A 275 3.63 -3.56 -13.50
N ALA A 276 4.03 -3.78 -12.24
CA ALA A 276 5.42 -4.04 -11.90
C ALA A 276 5.95 -5.33 -12.55
N LEU A 277 5.18 -6.43 -12.49
CA LEU A 277 5.54 -7.70 -13.14
C LEU A 277 5.61 -7.54 -14.66
N PHE A 278 4.62 -6.87 -15.25
CA PHE A 278 4.58 -6.60 -16.69
C PHE A 278 5.79 -5.81 -17.19
N LEU A 279 6.17 -4.74 -16.48
CA LEU A 279 7.36 -3.96 -16.84
C LEU A 279 8.63 -4.82 -16.77
N ASN A 280 8.69 -5.77 -15.85
CA ASN A 280 9.79 -6.72 -15.80
C ASN A 280 9.82 -7.63 -17.02
N MET A 281 8.68 -8.19 -17.43
CA MET A 281 8.59 -9.03 -18.63
C MET A 281 9.01 -8.30 -19.92
N ILE A 282 8.75 -7.00 -20.02
CA ILE A 282 9.21 -6.20 -21.17
C ILE A 282 10.72 -6.00 -21.14
N ILE A 283 11.28 -5.72 -19.97
CA ILE A 283 12.69 -5.33 -19.82
C ILE A 283 13.60 -6.57 -19.82
N HIS A 284 13.12 -7.69 -19.28
CA HIS A 284 13.83 -8.97 -19.15
C HIS A 284 12.95 -10.12 -19.66
N PRO A 285 12.67 -10.19 -20.98
CA PRO A 285 11.78 -11.20 -21.55
C PRO A 285 12.33 -12.64 -21.46
N GLU A 286 13.63 -12.81 -21.27
CA GLU A 286 14.30 -14.11 -21.09
C GLU A 286 14.27 -14.64 -19.65
N ASP A 287 13.65 -13.90 -18.73
CA ASP A 287 13.59 -14.30 -17.32
C ASP A 287 12.79 -15.61 -17.15
N ALA A 288 13.37 -16.56 -16.41
CA ALA A 288 12.80 -17.90 -16.21
C ALA A 288 11.43 -17.86 -15.53
N ASP A 289 11.18 -16.82 -14.72
CA ASP A 289 9.90 -16.63 -14.03
C ASP A 289 8.82 -15.98 -14.90
N GLY A 290 9.13 -15.53 -16.12
CA GLY A 290 8.20 -14.80 -16.98
C GLY A 290 6.89 -15.56 -17.24
N GLN A 291 6.97 -16.88 -17.42
CA GLN A 291 5.79 -17.72 -17.60
C GLN A 291 4.92 -17.79 -16.33
N LEU A 292 5.54 -17.87 -15.16
CA LEU A 292 4.83 -17.88 -13.88
C LEU A 292 4.14 -16.53 -13.64
N ASP A 293 4.78 -15.43 -14.02
CA ASP A 293 4.19 -14.10 -13.89
C ASP A 293 2.98 -13.92 -14.82
N LEU A 294 3.01 -14.45 -16.05
CA LEU A 294 1.83 -14.51 -16.93
C LEU A 294 0.68 -15.29 -16.30
N GLU A 295 0.95 -16.46 -15.72
CA GLU A 295 -0.08 -17.26 -15.04
C GLU A 295 -0.70 -16.53 -13.85
N LEU A 296 0.11 -15.80 -13.07
CA LEU A 296 -0.39 -14.96 -11.98
C LEU A 296 -1.28 -13.83 -12.48
N LEU A 297 -0.94 -13.16 -13.59
CA LEU A 297 -1.78 -12.13 -14.19
C LEU A 297 -3.14 -12.70 -14.66
N ILE A 298 -3.14 -13.87 -15.32
CA ILE A 298 -4.37 -14.56 -15.75
C ILE A 298 -5.22 -14.92 -14.53
N SER A 299 -4.60 -15.52 -13.51
CA SER A 299 -5.29 -15.91 -12.28
C SER A 299 -5.90 -14.70 -11.57
N ALA A 300 -5.17 -13.59 -11.49
CA ALA A 300 -5.64 -12.35 -10.89
C ALA A 300 -6.84 -11.76 -11.66
N ALA A 301 -6.73 -11.62 -12.98
CA ALA A 301 -7.82 -11.13 -13.82
C ALA A 301 -9.09 -11.98 -13.70
N ASN A 302 -8.93 -13.31 -13.68
CA ASN A 302 -10.04 -14.24 -13.51
C ASN A 302 -10.70 -14.10 -12.12
N ALA A 303 -9.90 -13.97 -11.05
CA ALA A 303 -10.43 -13.75 -9.70
C ALA A 303 -11.26 -12.46 -9.64
N ILE A 304 -10.74 -11.37 -10.21
CA ILE A 304 -11.42 -10.07 -10.34
C ILE A 304 -12.74 -10.20 -11.08
N ARG A 305 -12.75 -10.88 -12.22
CA ARG A 305 -13.97 -11.05 -13.02
C ARG A 305 -15.06 -11.83 -12.30
N VAL A 306 -14.70 -12.87 -11.54
CA VAL A 306 -15.66 -13.72 -10.82
C VAL A 306 -16.20 -13.03 -9.56
N SER A 307 -15.45 -12.09 -9.00
CA SER A 307 -15.80 -11.42 -7.74
C SER A 307 -16.90 -10.36 -7.82
N ILE A 308 -17.52 -10.13 -8.99
CA ILE A 308 -18.57 -9.10 -9.17
C ILE A 308 -19.66 -9.32 -8.12
N PRO A 309 -19.85 -8.39 -7.17
CA PRO A 309 -20.87 -8.52 -6.15
C PRO A 309 -22.26 -8.64 -6.78
N ARG A 310 -23.12 -9.51 -6.24
CA ARG A 310 -24.51 -9.69 -6.73
C ARG A 310 -25.35 -8.41 -6.68
N ALA A 311 -24.96 -7.42 -5.88
CA ALA A 311 -25.60 -6.12 -5.73
C ALA A 311 -24.74 -4.94 -6.27
N SER A 312 -23.76 -5.21 -7.13
CA SER A 312 -22.90 -4.19 -7.73
C SER A 312 -23.69 -3.25 -8.64
N THR A 313 -23.48 -1.94 -8.51
CA THR A 313 -24.04 -0.97 -9.44
C THR A 313 -23.46 -1.17 -10.86
N ARG A 314 -24.16 -0.67 -11.88
CA ARG A 314 -23.68 -0.75 -13.28
C ARG A 314 -22.29 -0.14 -13.44
N GLU A 315 -22.02 0.97 -12.76
CA GLU A 315 -20.73 1.65 -12.79
C GLU A 315 -19.62 0.82 -12.14
N GLU A 316 -19.89 0.23 -10.97
CA GLU A 316 -18.96 -0.64 -10.27
C GLU A 316 -18.61 -1.87 -11.12
N SER A 317 -19.61 -2.53 -11.70
CA SER A 317 -19.39 -3.68 -12.59
C SER A 317 -18.54 -3.30 -13.81
N ALA A 318 -18.77 -2.12 -14.40
CA ALA A 318 -17.96 -1.62 -15.50
C ALA A 318 -16.51 -1.30 -15.09
N ARG A 319 -16.26 -0.83 -13.85
CA ARG A 319 -14.90 -0.64 -13.34
C ARG A 319 -14.17 -1.96 -13.10
N ILE A 320 -14.86 -2.95 -12.53
CA ILE A 320 -14.31 -4.30 -12.31
C ILE A 320 -13.90 -4.91 -13.64
N GLN A 321 -14.79 -4.87 -14.63
CA GLN A 321 -14.53 -5.39 -15.97
C GLN A 321 -13.32 -4.70 -16.60
N ARG A 322 -13.28 -3.36 -16.60
CA ARG A 322 -12.13 -2.59 -17.13
C ARG A 322 -10.81 -2.98 -16.49
N THR A 323 -10.80 -3.26 -15.18
CA THR A 323 -9.56 -3.62 -14.48
C THR A 323 -9.12 -5.05 -14.81
N SER A 324 -10.07 -5.99 -14.91
CA SER A 324 -9.79 -7.35 -15.40
C SER A 324 -9.24 -7.31 -16.84
N ASP A 325 -9.87 -6.53 -17.72
CA ASP A 325 -9.45 -6.40 -19.13
C ASP A 325 -8.07 -5.77 -19.23
N PHE A 326 -7.78 -4.76 -18.40
CA PHE A 326 -6.46 -4.16 -18.31
C PHE A 326 -5.38 -5.18 -17.92
N MET A 327 -5.61 -6.01 -16.91
CA MET A 327 -4.66 -7.06 -16.52
C MET A 327 -4.46 -8.12 -17.62
N MET A 328 -5.54 -8.51 -18.31
CA MET A 328 -5.44 -9.42 -19.46
C MET A 328 -4.64 -8.80 -20.62
N TRP A 329 -4.75 -7.49 -20.81
CA TRP A 329 -3.97 -6.77 -21.82
C TRP A 329 -2.49 -6.70 -21.47
N LEU A 330 -2.15 -6.45 -20.20
CA LEU A 330 -0.75 -6.53 -19.72
C LEU A 330 -0.16 -7.92 -19.93
N MET A 331 -0.92 -8.96 -19.61
CA MET A 331 -0.53 -10.35 -19.84
C MET A 331 -0.25 -10.61 -21.32
N TRP A 332 -1.17 -10.21 -22.20
CA TRP A 332 -1.01 -10.41 -23.64
C TRP A 332 0.25 -9.72 -24.18
N LEU A 333 0.47 -8.46 -23.84
CA LEU A 333 1.68 -7.73 -24.23
C LEU A 333 2.95 -8.38 -23.68
N GLY A 334 2.94 -8.82 -22.41
CA GLY A 334 4.06 -9.53 -21.80
C GLY A 334 4.38 -10.83 -22.53
N SER A 335 3.36 -11.61 -22.90
CA SER A 335 3.52 -12.84 -23.69
C SER A 335 4.13 -12.55 -25.06
N CYS A 336 3.70 -11.48 -25.74
CA CYS A 336 4.31 -11.08 -27.01
C CYS A 336 5.79 -10.73 -26.85
N ALA A 337 6.18 -10.04 -25.78
CA ALA A 337 7.59 -9.71 -25.52
C ALA A 337 8.44 -10.97 -25.32
N ILE A 338 7.95 -11.93 -24.53
CA ILE A 338 8.63 -13.21 -24.28
C ILE A 338 8.77 -14.03 -25.57
N THR A 339 7.67 -14.23 -26.31
CA THR A 339 7.71 -14.99 -27.58
C THR A 339 8.66 -14.37 -28.58
N LYS A 340 8.65 -13.04 -28.71
CA LYS A 340 9.55 -12.34 -29.63
C LYS A 340 11.02 -12.56 -29.28
N SER A 341 11.37 -12.52 -27.99
CA SER A 341 12.74 -12.75 -27.52
C SER A 341 13.21 -14.18 -27.86
N GLN A 342 12.33 -15.17 -27.63
CA GLN A 342 12.60 -16.57 -27.97
C GLN A 342 12.82 -16.78 -29.49
N GLU A 343 12.01 -16.12 -30.33
CA GLU A 343 12.17 -16.17 -31.79
C GLU A 343 13.49 -15.53 -32.26
N GLU A 344 13.89 -14.39 -31.68
CA GLU A 344 15.17 -13.73 -31.98
C GLU A 344 16.37 -14.55 -31.51
N GLY A 345 16.28 -15.21 -30.35
CA GLY A 345 17.31 -16.13 -29.85
C GLY A 345 17.53 -17.32 -30.79
N LEU A 346 16.44 -17.94 -31.27
CA LEU A 346 16.50 -19.06 -32.23
C LEU A 346 17.11 -18.66 -33.58
N GLN A 347 16.93 -17.41 -34.02
CA GLN A 347 17.54 -16.89 -35.25
C GLN A 347 19.04 -16.60 -35.11
N HIS A 348 19.53 -16.35 -33.90
CA HIS A 348 20.95 -16.16 -33.61
C HIS A 348 21.74 -17.47 -33.46
N GLU A 349 21.05 -18.59 -33.20
CA GLU A 349 21.64 -19.93 -33.10
C GLU A 349 21.71 -20.69 -34.45
N LEU A 350 21.00 -20.21 -35.47
CA LEU A 350 21.01 -20.73 -36.86
C LEU A 350 22.04 -19.97 -37.72
#